data_AF-A0A1N6EEB9-F1
#
_entry.id   AF-A0A1N6EEB9-F1
#
_cell.length_a   1.000
_cell.length_b   1.000
_cell.length_c   1.000
_cell.angle_alpha   90.00
_cell.angle_beta   90.00
_cell.angle_gamma   90.00
#
_symmetry.space_group_name_H-M   'P 1'
#
loop_
_entity.id
_entity.type
_entity.pdbx_description
1 polymer ?
#
loop_
_entity_poly.entity_id
_entity_poly.type
_entity_poly.pdbx_seq_one_letter_code
_entity_poly.pdbx_strand_id
1 'polypeptide(L)'
;MDKKILFVIPDGVGIRNYLYSDVFHHLKQQGFKIHLMHHLEPQVLNYVKNERGIDFSDEPVRKVSESRFQQFLRETSTYARLKHNSKLKQNPTILTNWFKVKNNPLKRVFQKATELASATLSSYDGIKYLEETNRFKWRRSLAYKEFRSDIRRIQPDLIFITHQRVATLEPLCLAAADLGVKTVTAIFSWDNLPKARLPIRTDHYAVWSEYMKNELLEYYPEIPEPSIAVVGTPQFDFHFQPELLESREEFAARYGLDSSKKWILFSGDDELTSPHDPEYLKDVASALASDPQVSILFRQVPVCTVDRYQAVLDQYPNIIHVPPKWEKGTSWMSFYPLFEDVKLLMNLCHHCECSVNIGSTIGLDFSYFGKPTVFLAYDTVQDQHWSTDVVYQFQHFRSFEGLDAVVFAKEKSSLATLLKQVLENPSRFSTQKHLWRDKIAANTENAPSSVQIAAFLESLLIEKEAVQE
;
A
#
# COMPACT_ATOMS: atom_id res chain seq x y z
N MET A 1 -16.57 -22.64 14.30
CA MET A 1 -15.74 -23.78 13.81
C MET A 1 -14.45 -23.83 14.60
N ASP A 2 -13.93 -24.98 15.04
CA ASP A 2 -12.63 -25.02 15.73
C ASP A 2 -11.44 -25.05 14.74
N LYS A 3 -11.41 -24.10 13.81
CA LYS A 3 -10.42 -23.99 12.74
C LYS A 3 -9.43 -22.87 13.05
N LYS A 4 -8.16 -23.07 12.71
CA LYS A 4 -7.07 -22.12 12.99
C LYS A 4 -6.56 -21.47 11.72
N ILE A 5 -6.54 -20.14 11.70
CA ILE A 5 -5.95 -19.33 10.62
C ILE A 5 -4.63 -18.75 11.13
N LEU A 6 -3.55 -19.04 10.41
CA LEU A 6 -2.24 -18.43 10.63
C LEU A 6 -2.12 -17.15 9.80
N PHE A 7 -2.09 -16.00 10.45
CA PHE A 7 -1.79 -14.72 9.81
C PHE A 7 -0.29 -14.45 9.85
N VAL A 8 0.30 -14.22 8.68
CA VAL A 8 1.72 -13.89 8.53
C VAL A 8 1.83 -12.41 8.21
N ILE A 9 2.40 -11.65 9.16
CA ILE A 9 2.57 -10.20 9.07
C ILE A 9 4.07 -9.91 9.01
N PRO A 10 4.67 -9.92 7.80
CA PRO A 10 6.12 -9.91 7.70
C PRO A 10 6.72 -8.55 8.04
N ASP A 11 5.96 -7.46 7.86
CA ASP A 11 6.38 -6.10 8.12
C ASP A 11 5.19 -5.17 8.48
N GLY A 12 5.47 -3.90 8.79
CA GLY A 12 4.47 -2.96 9.31
C GLY A 12 3.32 -2.61 8.36
N VAL A 13 3.44 -2.97 7.08
CA VAL A 13 2.47 -2.61 6.04
C VAL A 13 1.11 -3.30 6.23
N GLY A 14 1.11 -4.51 6.82
CA GLY A 14 -0.13 -5.26 7.09
C GLY A 14 -0.93 -4.77 8.30
N ILE A 15 -0.37 -3.92 9.17
CA ILE A 15 -0.99 -3.63 10.47
C ILE A 15 -2.32 -2.90 10.30
N ARG A 16 -2.32 -1.78 9.56
CA ARG A 16 -3.53 -0.97 9.35
C ARG A 16 -4.66 -1.79 8.74
N ASN A 17 -4.33 -2.60 7.74
CA ASN A 17 -5.33 -3.29 6.92
C ASN A 17 -5.91 -4.53 7.60
N TYR A 18 -5.22 -5.16 8.56
CA TYR A 18 -5.70 -6.44 9.13
C TYR A 18 -5.81 -6.42 10.66
N LEU A 19 -4.89 -5.77 11.35
CA LEU A 19 -4.86 -5.78 12.82
C LEU A 19 -5.80 -4.71 13.40
N TYR A 20 -5.82 -3.55 12.77
CA TYR A 20 -6.66 -2.43 13.19
C TYR A 20 -8.07 -2.47 12.60
N SER A 21 -8.29 -3.22 11.52
CA SER A 21 -9.61 -3.37 10.87
C SER A 21 -10.42 -4.51 11.46
N ASP A 22 -11.71 -4.60 11.17
CA ASP A 22 -12.59 -5.59 11.81
C ASP A 22 -12.47 -7.02 11.28
N VAL A 23 -11.48 -7.31 10.42
CA VAL A 23 -11.20 -8.67 9.90
C VAL A 23 -11.12 -9.69 11.05
N PHE A 24 -10.33 -9.41 12.09
CA PHE A 24 -10.16 -10.34 13.20
C PHE A 24 -11.41 -10.47 14.06
N HIS A 25 -12.21 -9.40 14.16
CA HIS A 25 -13.47 -9.41 14.88
C HIS A 25 -14.47 -10.37 14.21
N HIS A 26 -14.65 -10.24 12.89
CA HIS A 26 -15.53 -11.12 12.12
C HIS A 26 -15.09 -12.59 12.16
N LEU A 27 -13.80 -12.86 11.99
CA LEU A 27 -13.27 -14.22 12.06
C LEU A 27 -13.50 -14.86 13.44
N LYS A 28 -13.36 -14.09 14.52
CA LYS A 28 -13.64 -14.56 15.88
C LYS A 28 -15.13 -14.82 16.10
N GLN A 29 -16.01 -13.98 15.57
CA GLN A 29 -17.46 -14.19 15.62
C GLN A 29 -17.88 -15.48 14.88
N GLN A 30 -17.21 -15.82 13.77
CA GLN A 30 -17.36 -17.09 13.06
C GLN A 30 -16.73 -18.30 13.80
N GLY A 31 -16.04 -18.03 14.92
CA GLY A 31 -15.44 -19.03 15.80
C GLY A 31 -14.01 -19.42 15.44
N PHE A 32 -13.35 -18.76 14.47
CA PHE A 32 -11.98 -19.07 14.09
C PHE A 32 -10.96 -18.72 15.19
N LYS A 33 -9.94 -19.58 15.35
CA LYS A 33 -8.76 -19.29 16.15
C LYS A 33 -7.73 -18.56 15.30
N ILE A 34 -7.25 -17.41 15.78
CA ILE A 34 -6.23 -16.62 15.10
C ILE A 34 -4.87 -16.90 15.76
N HIS A 35 -3.88 -17.24 14.93
CA HIS A 35 -2.48 -17.29 15.32
C HIS A 35 -1.68 -16.32 14.45
N LEU A 36 -0.85 -15.48 15.06
CA LEU A 36 -0.02 -14.51 14.33
C LEU A 36 1.42 -14.98 14.26
N MET A 37 2.03 -14.87 13.08
CA MET A 37 3.47 -14.95 12.91
C MET A 37 3.96 -13.58 12.43
N HIS A 38 4.75 -12.86 13.24
CA HIS A 38 5.10 -11.48 12.90
C HIS A 38 6.48 -10.97 13.38
N HIS A 39 6.85 -9.74 12.99
CA HIS A 39 7.97 -8.98 13.61
C HIS A 39 7.50 -7.67 14.27
N LEU A 40 6.22 -7.59 14.65
CA LEU A 40 5.63 -6.41 15.28
C LEU A 40 6.17 -6.15 16.68
N GLU A 41 6.21 -4.88 17.03
CA GLU A 41 6.57 -4.40 18.37
C GLU A 41 5.45 -4.70 19.38
N PRO A 42 5.77 -4.92 20.67
CA PRO A 42 4.79 -5.27 21.70
C PRO A 42 3.61 -4.29 21.83
N GLN A 43 3.84 -3.00 21.57
CA GLN A 43 2.80 -1.98 21.66
C GLN A 43 1.65 -2.19 20.66
N VAL A 44 1.95 -2.67 19.45
CA VAL A 44 0.92 -2.97 18.45
C VAL A 44 0.06 -4.15 18.93
N LEU A 45 0.69 -5.19 19.48
CA LEU A 45 -0.01 -6.35 20.00
C LEU A 45 -0.89 -5.98 21.19
N ASN A 46 -0.37 -5.15 22.10
CA ASN A 46 -1.10 -4.66 23.27
C ASN A 46 -2.33 -3.86 22.86
N TYR A 47 -2.21 -2.99 21.85
CA TYR A 47 -3.36 -2.25 21.32
C TYR A 47 -4.45 -3.22 20.81
N VAL A 48 -4.08 -4.20 19.97
CA VAL A 48 -5.06 -5.14 19.41
C VAL A 48 -5.67 -6.05 20.49
N LYS A 49 -4.88 -6.53 21.45
CA LYS A 49 -5.36 -7.40 22.53
C LYS A 49 -6.20 -6.66 23.57
N ASN A 50 -5.75 -5.50 24.02
CA ASN A 50 -6.34 -4.81 25.17
C ASN A 50 -7.40 -3.79 24.75
N GLU A 51 -7.08 -2.90 23.80
CA GLU A 51 -7.99 -1.82 23.39
C GLU A 51 -9.09 -2.33 22.47
N ARG A 52 -8.77 -3.25 21.56
CA ARG A 52 -9.77 -3.88 20.66
C ARG A 52 -10.37 -5.17 21.22
N GLY A 53 -9.84 -5.69 22.33
CA GLY A 53 -10.35 -6.91 22.97
C GLY A 53 -10.21 -8.18 22.12
N ILE A 54 -9.23 -8.22 21.20
CA ILE A 54 -9.06 -9.36 20.29
C ILE A 54 -7.94 -10.27 20.80
N ASP A 55 -8.32 -11.43 21.33
CA ASP A 55 -7.37 -12.45 21.77
C ASP A 55 -6.77 -13.23 20.59
N PHE A 56 -5.47 -13.47 20.60
CA PHE A 56 -4.75 -14.33 19.66
C PHE A 56 -3.44 -14.80 20.27
N SER A 57 -3.02 -15.99 19.86
CA SER A 57 -1.65 -16.46 20.08
C SER A 57 -0.72 -15.88 19.01
N ASP A 58 0.53 -15.60 19.35
CA ASP A 58 1.52 -15.05 18.43
C ASP A 58 2.93 -15.62 18.65
N GLU A 59 3.74 -15.56 17.59
CA GLU A 59 5.16 -15.89 17.63
C GLU A 59 5.95 -15.09 16.57
N PRO A 60 7.27 -14.92 16.73
CA PRO A 60 8.06 -14.18 15.76
C PRO A 60 8.18 -14.92 14.42
N VAL A 61 8.09 -14.20 13.29
CA VAL A 61 8.53 -14.73 11.98
C VAL A 61 10.03 -15.03 12.09
N ARG A 62 10.47 -16.14 11.48
CA ARG A 62 11.89 -16.45 11.44
C ARG A 62 12.64 -15.50 10.52
N LYS A 63 13.85 -15.10 10.93
CA LYS A 63 14.77 -14.38 10.06
C LYS A 63 15.35 -15.31 9.01
N VAL A 64 14.93 -15.14 7.77
CA VAL A 64 15.37 -15.95 6.63
C VAL A 64 16.44 -15.21 5.84
N SER A 65 17.53 -15.90 5.52
CA SER A 65 18.58 -15.40 4.63
C SER A 65 18.48 -16.03 3.25
N GLU A 66 18.39 -15.20 2.22
CA GLU A 66 18.47 -15.64 0.82
C GLU A 66 19.93 -15.80 0.38
N SER A 67 20.25 -16.91 -0.30
CA SER A 67 21.59 -17.11 -0.88
C SER A 67 21.82 -16.18 -2.07
N ARG A 68 23.08 -15.83 -2.37
CA ARG A 68 23.43 -14.99 -3.53
C ARG A 68 22.94 -15.54 -4.86
N PHE A 69 22.92 -16.86 -5.02
CA PHE A 69 22.41 -17.50 -6.23
C PHE A 69 20.88 -17.36 -6.35
N GLN A 70 20.13 -17.55 -5.26
CA GLN A 70 18.69 -17.34 -5.26
C GLN A 70 18.32 -15.86 -5.48
N GLN A 71 19.07 -14.95 -4.83
CA GLN A 71 18.97 -13.52 -5.08
C GLN A 71 19.17 -13.21 -6.58
N PHE A 72 20.16 -13.83 -7.22
CA PHE A 72 20.44 -13.62 -8.64
C PHE A 72 19.30 -14.11 -9.53
N LEU A 73 18.72 -15.29 -9.25
CA LEU A 73 17.56 -15.81 -9.98
C LEU A 73 16.34 -14.89 -9.81
N ARG A 74 16.07 -14.46 -8.58
CA ARG A 74 14.95 -13.56 -8.25
C ARG A 74 15.10 -12.19 -8.90
N GLU A 75 16.27 -11.57 -8.82
CA GLU A 75 16.51 -10.24 -9.40
C GLU A 75 16.49 -10.29 -10.94
N THR A 76 17.07 -11.32 -11.55
CA THR A 76 17.00 -11.55 -13.01
C THR A 76 15.56 -11.73 -13.50
N SER A 77 14.77 -12.58 -12.84
CA SER A 77 13.36 -12.79 -13.19
C SER A 77 12.51 -11.54 -12.94
N THR A 78 12.72 -10.82 -11.84
CA THR A 78 12.02 -9.55 -11.55
C THR A 78 12.29 -8.51 -12.64
N TYR A 79 13.55 -8.30 -13.03
CA TYR A 79 13.87 -7.34 -14.08
C TYR A 79 13.33 -7.77 -15.45
N ALA A 80 13.33 -9.07 -15.75
CA ALA A 80 12.69 -9.60 -16.94
C ALA A 80 11.17 -9.35 -16.96
N ARG A 81 10.48 -9.52 -15.82
CA ARG A 81 9.06 -9.16 -15.68
C ARG A 81 8.82 -7.68 -15.87
N LEU A 82 9.63 -6.80 -15.30
CA LEU A 82 9.50 -5.35 -15.52
C LEU A 82 9.63 -4.98 -17.01
N LYS A 83 10.58 -5.58 -17.74
CA LYS A 83 10.71 -5.39 -19.19
C LYS A 83 9.50 -5.93 -19.96
N HIS A 84 8.97 -7.09 -19.55
CA HIS A 84 7.77 -7.67 -20.15
C HIS A 84 6.56 -6.76 -19.92
N ASN A 85 6.29 -6.36 -18.68
CA ASN A 85 5.20 -5.48 -18.29
C ASN A 85 5.29 -4.11 -18.98
N SER A 86 6.50 -3.55 -19.09
CA SER A 86 6.75 -2.30 -19.80
C SER A 86 6.39 -2.38 -21.28
N LYS A 87 6.73 -3.49 -21.96
CA LYS A 87 6.33 -3.73 -23.35
C LYS A 87 4.83 -3.97 -23.47
N LEU A 88 4.26 -4.79 -22.58
CA LEU A 88 2.84 -5.14 -22.56
C LEU A 88 1.96 -3.89 -22.46
N LYS A 89 2.32 -2.96 -21.58
CA LYS A 89 1.60 -1.69 -21.39
C LYS A 89 2.08 -0.54 -22.27
N GLN A 90 3.12 -0.76 -23.08
CA GLN A 90 3.78 0.30 -23.85
C GLN A 90 4.17 1.50 -22.97
N ASN A 91 4.57 1.22 -21.73
CA ASN A 91 4.88 2.24 -20.74
C ASN A 91 6.31 2.06 -20.20
N PRO A 92 7.26 2.91 -20.60
CA PRO A 92 8.65 2.80 -20.14
C PRO A 92 8.82 3.13 -18.66
N THR A 93 7.87 3.87 -18.05
CA THR A 93 7.97 4.23 -16.64
C THR A 93 7.92 3.03 -15.70
N ILE A 94 7.35 1.90 -16.14
CA ILE A 94 7.37 0.65 -15.36
C ILE A 94 8.82 0.26 -15.00
N LEU A 95 9.78 0.48 -15.90
CA LEU A 95 11.20 0.17 -15.68
C LEU A 95 11.88 1.09 -14.65
N THR A 96 11.30 2.25 -14.32
CA THR A 96 11.85 3.14 -13.28
C THR A 96 11.83 2.50 -11.89
N ASN A 97 11.01 1.46 -11.69
CA ASN A 97 10.94 0.67 -10.46
C ASN A 97 12.14 -0.26 -10.26
N TRP A 98 13.06 -0.33 -11.24
CA TRP A 98 14.36 -0.98 -11.11
C TRP A 98 15.40 -0.02 -10.55
N PHE A 99 15.53 0.04 -9.22
CA PHE A 99 16.43 0.97 -8.54
C PHE A 99 17.91 0.68 -8.81
N LYS A 100 18.63 1.68 -9.33
CA LYS A 100 20.08 1.58 -9.58
C LYS A 100 20.87 1.63 -8.28
N VAL A 101 21.81 0.70 -8.12
CA VAL A 101 22.76 0.71 -7.00
C VAL A 101 23.76 1.86 -7.20
N LYS A 102 23.75 2.87 -6.30
CA LYS A 102 24.67 4.01 -6.39
C LYS A 102 26.03 3.74 -5.71
N ASN A 103 26.01 3.37 -4.43
CA ASN A 103 27.19 3.46 -3.54
C ASN A 103 27.89 2.12 -3.23
N ASN A 104 27.85 1.12 -4.12
CA ASN A 104 28.53 -0.15 -3.87
C ASN A 104 28.98 -0.86 -5.17
N PRO A 105 30.29 -0.96 -5.46
CA PRO A 105 30.80 -1.51 -6.72
C PRO A 105 30.43 -2.99 -6.92
N LEU A 106 30.52 -3.83 -5.89
CA LEU A 106 30.19 -5.24 -5.98
C LEU A 106 28.69 -5.45 -6.27
N LYS A 107 27.82 -4.70 -5.60
CA LYS A 107 26.37 -4.72 -5.87
C LYS A 107 26.04 -4.17 -7.26
N ARG A 108 26.79 -3.19 -7.78
CA ARG A 108 26.64 -2.71 -9.18
C ARG A 108 26.99 -3.78 -10.20
N VAL A 109 28.10 -4.49 -10.00
CA VAL A 109 28.49 -5.61 -10.87
C VAL A 109 27.43 -6.71 -10.83
N PHE A 110 26.93 -7.04 -9.63
CA PHE A 110 25.84 -8.00 -9.45
C PHE A 110 24.56 -7.58 -10.20
N GLN A 111 24.11 -6.34 -10.01
CA GLN A 111 22.95 -5.80 -10.72
C GLN A 111 23.15 -5.81 -12.24
N LYS A 112 24.36 -5.48 -12.72
CA LYS A 112 24.64 -5.53 -14.16
C LYS A 112 24.58 -6.96 -14.69
N ALA A 113 25.08 -7.93 -13.93
CA ALA A 113 24.98 -9.34 -14.29
C ALA A 113 23.51 -9.80 -14.37
N THR A 114 22.64 -9.38 -13.44
CA THR A 114 21.20 -9.71 -13.49
C THR A 114 20.52 -9.04 -14.70
N GLU A 115 20.89 -7.80 -15.03
CA GLU A 115 20.38 -7.11 -16.22
C GLU A 115 20.79 -7.82 -17.51
N LEU A 116 22.05 -8.21 -17.64
CA LEU A 116 22.56 -8.93 -18.81
C LEU A 116 21.93 -10.32 -18.93
N ALA A 117 21.82 -11.06 -17.83
CA ALA A 117 21.15 -12.37 -17.82
C ALA A 117 19.67 -12.24 -18.18
N SER A 118 18.99 -11.17 -17.78
CA SER A 118 17.60 -10.95 -18.18
C SER A 118 17.46 -10.72 -19.69
N ALA A 119 18.50 -10.24 -20.38
CA ALA A 119 18.46 -9.93 -21.80
C ALA A 119 18.44 -11.20 -22.67
N THR A 120 18.92 -12.33 -22.13
CA THR A 120 18.84 -13.63 -22.79
C THR A 120 17.47 -14.30 -22.61
N LEU A 121 16.62 -13.78 -21.73
CA LEU A 121 15.23 -14.22 -21.56
C LEU A 121 14.36 -13.52 -22.61
N SER A 122 14.22 -14.16 -23.78
CA SER A 122 13.39 -13.66 -24.88
C SER A 122 11.90 -13.98 -24.72
N SER A 123 11.53 -14.91 -23.85
CA SER A 123 10.14 -15.39 -23.68
C SER A 123 9.66 -15.34 -22.22
N TYR A 124 8.34 -15.31 -22.06
CA TYR A 124 7.66 -15.41 -20.75
C TYR A 124 7.97 -16.74 -20.05
N ASP A 125 8.07 -17.84 -20.79
CA ASP A 125 8.41 -19.16 -20.24
C ASP A 125 9.82 -19.19 -19.63
N GLY A 126 10.77 -18.43 -20.18
CA GLY A 126 12.11 -18.28 -19.58
C GLY A 126 12.06 -17.64 -18.20
N ILE A 127 11.16 -16.67 -17.99
CA ILE A 127 10.94 -16.04 -16.68
C ILE A 127 10.41 -17.09 -15.69
N LYS A 128 9.35 -17.83 -16.06
CA LYS A 128 8.77 -18.89 -15.23
C LYS A 128 9.79 -19.97 -14.88
N TYR A 129 10.64 -20.37 -15.84
CA TYR A 129 11.69 -21.37 -15.60
C TYR A 129 12.69 -20.92 -14.52
N LEU A 130 13.12 -19.66 -14.52
CA LEU A 130 14.00 -19.15 -13.48
C LEU A 130 13.33 -19.09 -12.11
N GLU A 131 12.04 -18.72 -12.07
CA GLU A 131 11.25 -18.71 -10.84
C GLU A 131 11.07 -20.11 -10.27
N GLU A 132 10.77 -21.11 -11.12
CA GLU A 132 10.69 -22.51 -10.71
C GLU A 132 12.04 -23.05 -10.22
N THR A 133 13.13 -22.67 -10.90
CA THR A 133 14.49 -23.02 -10.45
C THR A 133 14.77 -22.43 -9.07
N ASN A 134 14.33 -21.19 -8.81
CA ASN A 134 14.45 -20.56 -7.51
C ASN A 134 13.61 -21.27 -6.44
N ARG A 135 12.35 -21.62 -6.75
CA ARG A 135 11.47 -22.42 -5.88
C ARG A 135 12.07 -23.76 -5.51
N PHE A 136 12.64 -24.47 -6.48
CA PHE A 136 13.33 -25.73 -6.24
C PHE A 136 14.51 -25.58 -5.27
N LYS A 137 15.28 -24.48 -5.37
CA LYS A 137 16.33 -24.17 -4.40
C LYS A 137 15.76 -23.84 -3.02
N TRP A 138 14.66 -23.09 -2.95
CA TRP A 138 13.98 -22.80 -1.68
C TRP A 138 13.48 -24.06 -0.97
N ARG A 139 12.88 -25.03 -1.69
CA ARG A 139 12.47 -26.34 -1.12
C ARG A 139 13.61 -27.12 -0.46
N ARG A 140 14.87 -26.84 -0.80
CA ARG A 140 16.07 -27.49 -0.23
C ARG A 140 16.75 -26.67 0.88
N SER A 141 16.24 -25.48 1.17
CA SER A 141 16.83 -24.56 2.13
C SER A 141 16.55 -24.95 3.59
N LEU A 142 17.32 -24.38 4.53
CA LEU A 142 17.03 -24.47 5.95
C LEU A 142 15.68 -23.81 6.29
N ALA A 143 15.40 -22.64 5.71
CA ALA A 143 14.15 -21.90 5.91
C ALA A 143 12.90 -22.75 5.59
N TYR A 144 12.93 -23.53 4.51
CA TYR A 144 11.85 -24.47 4.20
C TYR A 144 11.65 -25.51 5.31
N LYS A 145 12.74 -26.10 5.81
CA LYS A 145 12.67 -27.10 6.90
C LYS A 145 12.11 -26.51 8.17
N GLU A 146 12.51 -25.28 8.50
CA GLU A 146 12.04 -24.54 9.66
C GLU A 146 10.56 -24.20 9.55
N PHE A 147 10.12 -23.58 8.45
CA PHE A 147 8.69 -23.29 8.24
C PHE A 147 7.85 -24.55 8.21
N ARG A 148 8.34 -25.65 7.61
CA ARG A 148 7.65 -26.94 7.66
C ARG A 148 7.49 -27.45 9.09
N SER A 149 8.48 -27.23 9.96
CA SER A 149 8.39 -27.55 11.39
C SER A 149 7.38 -26.65 12.10
N ASP A 150 7.36 -25.35 11.79
CA ASP A 150 6.41 -24.40 12.37
C ASP A 150 4.97 -24.74 11.98
N ILE A 151 4.70 -25.00 10.69
CA ILE A 151 3.36 -25.41 10.23
C ILE A 151 2.90 -26.69 10.93
N ARG A 152 3.79 -27.68 11.13
CA ARG A 152 3.45 -28.92 11.86
C ARG A 152 3.17 -28.69 13.34
N ARG A 153 3.83 -27.73 13.97
CA ARG A 153 3.65 -27.39 15.38
C ARG A 153 2.40 -26.53 15.59
N ILE A 154 2.21 -25.51 14.76
CA ILE A 154 1.07 -24.59 14.82
C ILE A 154 -0.21 -25.30 14.36
N GLN A 155 -0.11 -26.23 13.42
CA GLN A 155 -1.23 -26.92 12.77
C GLN A 155 -2.33 -25.95 12.28
N PRO A 156 -2.00 -25.00 11.39
CA PRO A 156 -3.00 -24.13 10.80
C PRO A 156 -3.85 -24.89 9.76
N ASP A 157 -5.13 -24.54 9.67
CA ASP A 157 -6.01 -25.01 8.60
C ASP A 157 -5.87 -24.14 7.34
N LEU A 158 -5.47 -22.87 7.50
CA LEU A 158 -5.26 -21.88 6.45
C LEU A 158 -4.12 -20.94 6.84
N ILE A 159 -3.32 -20.49 5.87
CA ILE A 159 -2.31 -19.45 6.06
C ILE A 159 -2.68 -18.22 5.23
N PHE A 160 -2.79 -17.06 5.88
CA PHE A 160 -3.04 -15.78 5.24
C PHE A 160 -1.82 -14.86 5.38
N ILE A 161 -1.24 -14.45 4.26
CA ILE A 161 -0.10 -13.54 4.20
C ILE A 161 -0.62 -12.14 3.89
N THR A 162 -0.37 -11.18 4.78
CA THR A 162 -0.98 -9.85 4.70
C THR A 162 -0.49 -9.00 3.52
N HIS A 163 0.63 -9.37 2.91
CA HIS A 163 1.03 -8.87 1.59
C HIS A 163 2.09 -9.75 0.92
N GLN A 164 2.09 -9.73 -0.40
CA GLN A 164 2.89 -10.59 -1.25
C GLN A 164 4.37 -10.23 -1.40
N ARG A 165 4.78 -9.04 -0.95
CA ARG A 165 6.07 -8.41 -1.36
C ARG A 165 7.34 -9.04 -0.77
N VAL A 166 7.23 -9.95 0.20
CA VAL A 166 8.38 -10.47 0.96
C VAL A 166 8.83 -11.81 0.40
N ALA A 167 9.84 -11.78 -0.47
CA ALA A 167 10.34 -12.96 -1.18
C ALA A 167 10.82 -14.09 -0.27
N THR A 168 11.29 -13.76 0.95
CA THR A 168 11.76 -14.74 1.92
C THR A 168 10.64 -15.57 2.56
N LEU A 169 9.37 -15.28 2.25
CA LEU A 169 8.22 -16.11 2.60
C LEU A 169 7.92 -17.21 1.57
N GLU A 170 8.60 -17.25 0.42
CA GLU A 170 8.42 -18.33 -0.57
C GLU A 170 8.62 -19.74 0.04
N PRO A 171 9.61 -20.00 0.91
CA PRO A 171 9.76 -21.29 1.58
C PRO A 171 8.58 -21.68 2.48
N LEU A 172 7.89 -20.70 3.08
CA LEU A 172 6.67 -20.96 3.87
C LEU A 172 5.55 -21.44 2.94
N CYS A 173 5.35 -20.76 1.81
CA CYS A 173 4.33 -21.14 0.82
C CYS A 173 4.58 -22.54 0.27
N LEU A 174 5.84 -22.85 -0.06
CA LEU A 174 6.25 -24.18 -0.53
C LEU A 174 6.04 -25.26 0.54
N ALA A 175 6.38 -24.98 1.80
CA ALA A 175 6.17 -25.92 2.91
C ALA A 175 4.69 -26.16 3.20
N ALA A 176 3.85 -25.13 3.09
CA ALA A 176 2.41 -25.23 3.26
C ALA A 176 1.78 -26.11 2.17
N ALA A 177 2.13 -25.86 0.90
CA ALA A 177 1.68 -26.65 -0.23
C ALA A 177 2.06 -28.13 -0.09
N ASP A 178 3.32 -28.42 0.26
CA ASP A 178 3.81 -29.80 0.46
C ASP A 178 3.16 -30.49 1.69
N LEU A 179 2.52 -29.75 2.59
CA LEU A 179 1.76 -30.25 3.74
C LEU A 179 0.23 -30.24 3.51
N GLY A 180 -0.25 -29.77 2.35
CA GLY A 180 -1.68 -29.67 2.05
C GLY A 180 -2.41 -28.58 2.84
N VAL A 181 -1.71 -27.54 3.29
CA VAL A 181 -2.31 -26.36 3.94
C VAL A 181 -2.47 -25.26 2.90
N LYS A 182 -3.72 -24.82 2.66
CA LYS A 182 -4.04 -23.74 1.72
C LYS A 182 -3.38 -22.43 2.15
N THR A 183 -2.88 -21.68 1.17
CA THR A 183 -2.26 -20.38 1.35
C THR A 183 -3.01 -19.29 0.60
N VAL A 184 -3.15 -18.13 1.22
CA VAL A 184 -3.74 -16.93 0.64
C VAL A 184 -2.75 -15.79 0.81
N THR A 185 -2.53 -14.99 -0.22
CA THR A 185 -1.86 -13.69 -0.05
C THR A 185 -2.79 -12.56 -0.46
N ALA A 186 -2.77 -11.47 0.30
CA ALA A 186 -3.34 -10.23 -0.18
C ALA A 186 -2.38 -9.52 -1.13
N ILE A 187 -2.91 -8.92 -2.19
CA ILE A 187 -2.17 -7.99 -3.03
C ILE A 187 -2.27 -6.61 -2.39
N PHE A 188 -1.12 -6.10 -1.94
CA PHE A 188 -1.10 -4.92 -1.06
C PHE A 188 -1.65 -3.64 -1.70
N SER A 189 -1.52 -3.45 -3.01
CA SER A 189 -1.98 -2.24 -3.71
C SER A 189 -1.96 -2.50 -5.23
N TRP A 190 -2.80 -1.80 -5.99
CA TRP A 190 -2.94 -2.00 -7.44
C TRP A 190 -1.69 -1.57 -8.21
N ASP A 191 -0.96 -0.59 -7.68
CA ASP A 191 0.30 -0.14 -8.27
C ASP A 191 1.45 -1.16 -8.17
N ASN A 192 1.31 -2.24 -7.40
CA ASN A 192 2.36 -3.25 -7.21
C ASN A 192 2.48 -4.24 -8.37
N LEU A 193 1.37 -4.58 -9.02
CA LEU A 193 1.33 -5.56 -10.10
C LEU A 193 2.14 -5.11 -11.33
N PRO A 194 1.96 -3.88 -11.87
CA PRO A 194 2.82 -3.39 -12.96
C PRO A 194 4.30 -3.38 -12.58
N LYS A 195 4.61 -3.17 -11.29
CA LYS A 195 5.97 -3.09 -10.72
C LYS A 195 6.60 -4.47 -10.44
N ALA A 196 6.00 -5.56 -10.92
CA ALA A 196 6.46 -6.94 -10.73
C ALA A 196 6.66 -7.32 -9.23
N ARG A 197 5.85 -6.76 -8.33
CA ARG A 197 5.93 -6.99 -6.88
C ARG A 197 5.07 -8.19 -6.46
N LEU A 198 5.35 -9.37 -7.02
CA LEU A 198 4.75 -10.65 -6.62
C LEU A 198 5.84 -11.75 -6.59
N PRO A 199 6.78 -11.70 -5.64
CA PRO A 199 7.86 -12.67 -5.55
C PRO A 199 7.46 -14.03 -4.98
N ILE A 200 6.29 -14.13 -4.33
CA ILE A 200 5.78 -15.39 -3.77
C ILE A 200 4.64 -15.97 -4.63
N ARG A 201 4.35 -17.27 -4.49
CA ARG A 201 3.16 -17.91 -5.05
C ARG A 201 2.34 -18.59 -3.96
N THR A 202 1.03 -18.35 -3.97
CA THR A 202 0.04 -18.93 -3.06
C THR A 202 -1.07 -19.61 -3.83
N ASP A 203 -1.89 -20.41 -3.14
CA ASP A 203 -3.04 -21.11 -3.72
C ASP A 203 -4.15 -20.13 -4.12
N HIS A 204 -4.32 -19.04 -3.35
CA HIS A 204 -5.30 -18.00 -3.62
C HIS A 204 -4.74 -16.58 -3.43
N TYR A 205 -5.40 -15.61 -4.07
CA TYR A 205 -5.02 -14.19 -4.08
C TYR A 205 -6.24 -13.32 -3.74
N ALA A 206 -6.12 -12.52 -2.68
CA ALA A 206 -7.11 -11.51 -2.30
C ALA A 206 -6.74 -10.17 -2.95
N VAL A 207 -7.65 -9.62 -3.77
CA VAL A 207 -7.46 -8.36 -4.52
C VAL A 207 -8.56 -7.34 -4.22
N TRP A 208 -8.29 -6.06 -4.47
CA TRP A 208 -9.17 -4.98 -4.03
C TRP A 208 -10.42 -4.80 -4.89
N SER A 209 -10.33 -5.09 -6.18
CA SER A 209 -11.39 -4.84 -7.14
C SER A 209 -11.22 -5.70 -8.40
N GLU A 210 -12.24 -5.69 -9.26
CA GLU A 210 -12.15 -6.35 -10.57
C GLU A 210 -11.05 -5.74 -11.45
N TYR A 211 -10.74 -4.45 -11.27
CA TYR A 211 -9.59 -3.82 -11.95
C TYR A 211 -8.28 -4.52 -11.59
N MET A 212 -8.03 -4.72 -10.29
CA MET A 212 -6.81 -5.39 -9.81
C MET A 212 -6.80 -6.89 -10.19
N LYS A 213 -7.96 -7.56 -10.19
CA LYS A 213 -8.09 -8.95 -10.68
C LYS A 213 -7.65 -9.05 -12.15
N ASN A 214 -8.14 -8.15 -13.00
CA ASN A 214 -7.77 -8.11 -14.42
C ASN A 214 -6.26 -7.81 -14.61
N GLU A 215 -5.69 -6.88 -13.83
CA GLU A 215 -4.25 -6.65 -13.86
C GLU A 215 -3.46 -7.89 -13.43
N LEU A 216 -3.91 -8.62 -12.41
CA LEU A 216 -3.23 -9.83 -11.95
C LEU A 216 -3.20 -10.90 -13.04
N LEU A 217 -4.34 -11.14 -13.71
CA LEU A 217 -4.45 -12.08 -14.83
C LEU A 217 -3.58 -11.68 -16.03
N GLU A 218 -3.47 -10.37 -16.29
CA GLU A 218 -2.69 -9.86 -17.41
C GLU A 218 -1.18 -9.92 -17.17
N TYR A 219 -0.71 -9.58 -15.96
CA TYR A 219 0.72 -9.60 -15.64
C TYR A 219 1.23 -11.00 -15.23
N TYR A 220 0.34 -11.85 -14.74
CA TYR A 220 0.64 -13.20 -14.25
C TYR A 220 -0.34 -14.24 -14.83
N PRO A 221 -0.38 -14.44 -16.16
CA PRO A 221 -1.28 -15.40 -16.83
C PRO A 221 -1.11 -16.86 -16.38
N GLU A 222 -0.06 -17.20 -15.64
CA GLU A 222 0.08 -18.51 -14.99
C GLU A 222 -0.84 -18.70 -13.77
N ILE A 223 -1.41 -17.63 -13.22
CA ILE A 223 -2.33 -17.68 -12.08
C ILE A 223 -3.74 -17.98 -12.60
N PRO A 224 -4.39 -19.05 -12.14
CA PRO A 224 -5.73 -19.41 -12.62
C PRO A 224 -6.78 -18.45 -12.06
N GLU A 225 -7.72 -18.00 -12.88
CA GLU A 225 -8.78 -17.06 -12.47
C GLU A 225 -9.55 -17.49 -11.21
N PRO A 226 -9.95 -18.77 -11.02
CA PRO A 226 -10.64 -19.21 -9.81
C PRO A 226 -9.84 -19.06 -8.51
N SER A 227 -8.52 -18.84 -8.58
CA SER A 227 -7.70 -18.57 -7.40
C SER A 227 -7.78 -17.12 -6.90
N ILE A 228 -8.41 -16.22 -7.66
CA ILE A 228 -8.41 -14.78 -7.38
C ILE A 228 -9.78 -14.37 -6.85
N ALA A 229 -9.81 -13.84 -5.62
CA ALA A 229 -11.02 -13.34 -4.99
C ALA A 229 -10.97 -11.81 -4.85
N VAL A 230 -12.01 -11.13 -5.33
CA VAL A 230 -12.21 -9.70 -5.12
C VAL A 230 -12.85 -9.49 -3.75
N VAL A 231 -12.07 -8.96 -2.81
CA VAL A 231 -12.48 -8.82 -1.40
C VAL A 231 -12.30 -7.41 -0.85
N GLY A 232 -11.86 -6.45 -1.67
CA GLY A 232 -11.57 -5.09 -1.20
C GLY A 232 -10.24 -4.97 -0.45
N THR A 233 -10.09 -3.88 0.28
CA THR A 233 -8.95 -3.63 1.16
C THR A 233 -9.43 -2.91 2.43
N PRO A 234 -9.18 -3.46 3.64
CA PRO A 234 -9.81 -2.89 4.83
C PRO A 234 -9.30 -1.50 5.24
N GLN A 235 -8.23 -1.00 4.62
CA GLN A 235 -7.80 0.39 4.86
C GLN A 235 -8.87 1.42 4.51
N PHE A 236 -9.80 1.09 3.61
CA PHE A 236 -10.86 2.00 3.23
C PHE A 236 -12.14 1.81 4.05
N ASP A 237 -12.29 0.68 4.76
CA ASP A 237 -13.45 0.43 5.62
C ASP A 237 -13.57 1.47 6.74
N PHE A 238 -12.45 2.02 7.23
CA PHE A 238 -12.43 3.08 8.25
C PHE A 238 -13.18 4.35 7.84
N HIS A 239 -13.37 4.60 6.54
CA HIS A 239 -14.13 5.77 6.07
C HIS A 239 -15.64 5.62 6.30
N PHE A 240 -16.11 4.42 6.64
CA PHE A 240 -17.50 4.14 7.01
C PHE A 240 -17.72 4.15 8.52
N GLN A 241 -16.70 4.47 9.33
CA GLN A 241 -16.75 4.43 10.80
C GLN A 241 -16.89 5.84 11.38
N PRO A 242 -18.12 6.37 11.57
CA PRO A 242 -18.33 7.72 12.10
C PRO A 242 -17.76 7.91 13.51
N GLU A 243 -17.59 6.85 14.28
CA GLU A 243 -16.96 6.86 15.62
C GLU A 243 -15.47 7.23 15.61
N LEU A 244 -14.81 7.21 14.45
CA LEU A 244 -13.43 7.70 14.28
C LEU A 244 -13.35 9.22 14.07
N LEU A 245 -14.49 9.87 13.81
CA LEU A 245 -14.56 11.29 13.53
C LEU A 245 -14.76 12.09 14.81
N GLU A 246 -14.02 13.17 14.91
CA GLU A 246 -14.12 14.15 15.99
C GLU A 246 -14.99 15.32 15.53
N SER A 247 -15.50 16.11 16.47
CA SER A 247 -16.09 17.40 16.07
C SER A 247 -14.99 18.30 15.49
N ARG A 248 -15.39 19.20 14.58
CA ARG A 248 -14.47 20.16 13.97
C ARG A 248 -13.76 20.99 15.05
N GLU A 249 -14.48 21.37 16.10
CA GLU A 249 -13.98 22.16 17.22
C GLU A 249 -12.94 21.40 18.06
N GLU A 250 -13.17 20.11 18.34
CA GLU A 250 -12.21 19.27 19.08
C GLU A 250 -10.93 19.04 18.27
N PHE A 251 -11.08 18.70 16.98
CA PHE A 251 -9.93 18.55 16.10
C PHE A 251 -9.16 19.86 15.97
N ALA A 252 -9.87 20.98 15.88
CA ALA A 252 -9.26 22.30 15.81
C ALA A 252 -8.44 22.62 17.07
N ALA A 253 -9.04 22.43 18.25
CA ALA A 253 -8.39 22.67 19.53
C ALA A 253 -7.13 21.82 19.70
N ARG A 254 -7.16 20.55 19.27
CA ARG A 254 -6.02 19.64 19.38
C ARG A 254 -4.80 20.07 18.58
N TYR A 255 -5.00 20.62 17.39
CA TYR A 255 -3.92 20.99 16.46
C TYR A 255 -3.67 22.50 16.38
N GLY A 256 -4.31 23.29 17.23
CA GLY A 256 -4.17 24.76 17.22
C GLY A 256 -4.73 25.41 15.96
N LEU A 257 -5.78 24.81 15.37
CA LEU A 257 -6.48 25.34 14.21
C LEU A 257 -7.61 26.28 14.64
N ASP A 258 -8.02 27.15 13.72
CA ASP A 258 -9.25 27.93 13.83
C ASP A 258 -10.38 27.18 13.10
N SER A 259 -11.42 26.77 13.85
CA SER A 259 -12.56 26.02 13.31
C SER A 259 -13.42 26.82 12.34
N SER A 260 -13.37 28.16 12.36
CA SER A 260 -14.13 28.99 11.42
C SER A 260 -13.48 29.11 10.04
N LYS A 261 -12.19 28.76 9.93
CA LYS A 261 -11.43 28.81 8.67
C LYS A 261 -11.65 27.56 7.84
N LYS A 262 -11.47 27.68 6.53
CA LYS A 262 -11.33 26.52 5.63
C LYS A 262 -9.96 25.89 5.80
N TRP A 263 -9.89 24.58 5.72
CA TRP A 263 -8.64 23.84 5.86
C TRP A 263 -8.31 23.13 4.56
N ILE A 264 -7.05 23.16 4.14
CA ILE A 264 -6.56 22.31 3.05
C ILE A 264 -5.45 21.40 3.56
N LEU A 265 -5.39 20.19 3.03
CA LEU A 265 -4.31 19.26 3.35
C LEU A 265 -3.25 19.32 2.24
N PHE A 266 -2.04 19.78 2.55
CA PHE A 266 -0.88 19.39 1.77
C PHE A 266 -0.39 18.03 2.27
N SER A 267 -0.58 16.98 1.47
CA SER A 267 -0.07 15.65 1.78
C SER A 267 1.29 15.50 1.11
N GLY A 268 2.36 15.56 1.89
CA GLY A 268 3.72 15.42 1.39
C GLY A 268 3.98 14.03 0.81
N ASP A 269 4.92 13.99 -0.12
CA ASP A 269 5.33 12.79 -0.85
C ASP A 269 6.79 12.43 -0.54
N ASP A 270 7.18 11.20 -0.88
CA ASP A 270 8.51 10.69 -0.57
C ASP A 270 9.61 11.32 -1.44
N GLU A 271 10.84 11.36 -0.92
CA GLU A 271 11.97 12.02 -1.60
C GLU A 271 12.32 11.41 -2.96
N LEU A 272 12.01 10.13 -3.16
CA LEU A 272 12.27 9.45 -4.44
C LEU A 272 11.20 9.81 -5.48
N THR A 273 9.93 9.91 -5.08
CA THR A 273 8.82 10.27 -5.97
C THR A 273 8.73 11.78 -6.20
N SER A 274 9.01 12.59 -5.18
CA SER A 274 8.98 14.06 -5.17
C SER A 274 10.19 14.63 -4.41
N PRO A 275 11.37 14.78 -5.06
CA PRO A 275 12.57 15.35 -4.45
C PRO A 275 12.45 16.85 -4.15
N HIS A 276 11.51 17.55 -4.80
CA HIS A 276 11.25 18.99 -4.61
C HIS A 276 9.96 19.28 -3.85
N ASP A 277 9.38 18.29 -3.16
CA ASP A 277 8.14 18.39 -2.39
C ASP A 277 8.05 19.63 -1.46
N PRO A 278 9.12 20.05 -0.76
CA PRO A 278 9.11 21.29 0.02
C PRO A 278 8.81 22.55 -0.81
N GLU A 279 9.34 22.66 -2.03
CA GLU A 279 9.07 23.82 -2.89
C GLU A 279 7.62 23.82 -3.39
N TYR A 280 6.99 22.66 -3.55
CA TYR A 280 5.54 22.59 -3.81
C TYR A 280 4.70 23.02 -2.61
N LEU A 281 5.09 22.64 -1.38
CA LEU A 281 4.44 23.15 -0.16
C LEU A 281 4.54 24.68 -0.11
N LYS A 282 5.71 25.23 -0.42
CA LYS A 282 5.95 26.68 -0.50
C LYS A 282 5.11 27.35 -1.58
N ASP A 283 4.92 26.73 -2.73
CA ASP A 283 4.05 27.26 -3.78
C ASP A 283 2.60 27.34 -3.31
N VAL A 284 2.09 26.28 -2.66
CA VAL A 284 0.74 26.26 -2.09
C VAL A 284 0.60 27.31 -0.99
N ALA A 285 1.61 27.44 -0.12
CA ALA A 285 1.63 28.46 0.93
C ALA A 285 1.64 29.88 0.37
N SER A 286 2.44 30.13 -0.66
CA SER A 286 2.49 31.42 -1.35
C SER A 286 1.18 31.75 -2.05
N ALA A 287 0.56 30.76 -2.69
CA ALA A 287 -0.70 30.90 -3.42
C ALA A 287 -1.87 31.29 -2.52
N LEU A 288 -1.81 30.96 -1.22
CA LEU A 288 -2.86 31.22 -0.23
C LEU A 288 -2.45 32.23 0.84
N ALA A 289 -1.25 32.81 0.77
CA ALA A 289 -0.73 33.71 1.80
C ALA A 289 -1.60 34.96 2.05
N SER A 290 -2.35 35.41 1.04
CA SER A 290 -3.24 36.56 1.13
C SER A 290 -4.66 36.23 1.60
N ASP A 291 -5.00 34.96 1.80
CA ASP A 291 -6.32 34.53 2.26
C ASP A 291 -6.30 34.18 3.77
N PRO A 292 -6.73 35.09 4.65
CA PRO A 292 -6.70 34.84 6.10
C PRO A 292 -7.74 33.82 6.56
N GLN A 293 -8.70 33.43 5.69
CA GLN A 293 -9.77 32.48 5.98
C GLN A 293 -9.37 31.02 5.70
N VAL A 294 -8.12 30.78 5.31
CA VAL A 294 -7.62 29.45 4.96
C VAL A 294 -6.43 29.07 5.83
N SER A 295 -6.42 27.83 6.30
CA SER A 295 -5.26 27.22 6.96
C SER A 295 -4.75 26.03 6.16
N ILE A 296 -3.43 25.92 6.08
CA ILE A 296 -2.76 24.82 5.40
C ILE A 296 -2.32 23.84 6.47
N LEU A 297 -2.89 22.64 6.44
CA LEU A 297 -2.42 21.52 7.23
C LEU A 297 -1.38 20.78 6.39
N PHE A 298 -0.20 20.60 6.95
CA PHE A 298 0.88 19.87 6.30
C PHE A 298 1.07 18.53 6.98
N ARG A 299 0.95 17.43 6.24
CA ARG A 299 1.30 16.08 6.70
C ARG A 299 2.36 15.50 5.78
N GLN A 300 3.59 15.33 6.27
CA GLN A 300 4.65 14.65 5.52
C GLN A 300 4.34 13.16 5.36
N VAL A 301 4.92 12.54 4.34
CA VAL A 301 4.87 11.07 4.20
C VAL A 301 5.57 10.41 5.39
N PRO A 302 5.04 9.32 5.98
CA PRO A 302 5.58 8.72 7.20
C PRO A 302 7.05 8.28 7.14
N VAL A 303 7.54 7.97 5.94
CA VAL A 303 8.90 7.44 5.73
C VAL A 303 9.96 8.53 5.62
N CYS A 304 9.58 9.80 5.54
CA CYS A 304 10.48 10.94 5.45
C CYS A 304 10.53 11.75 6.75
N THR A 305 11.64 12.46 6.98
CA THR A 305 11.74 13.42 8.10
C THR A 305 11.15 14.76 7.70
N VAL A 306 10.66 15.51 8.70
CA VAL A 306 10.15 16.87 8.50
C VAL A 306 11.28 17.85 8.16
N ASP A 307 12.53 17.53 8.50
CA ASP A 307 13.69 18.43 8.37
C ASP A 307 13.83 19.05 6.97
N ARG A 308 13.52 18.29 5.90
CA ARG A 308 13.59 18.81 4.51
C ARG A 308 12.56 19.91 4.22
N TYR A 309 11.54 20.07 5.05
CA TYR A 309 10.50 21.10 4.96
C TYR A 309 10.74 22.26 5.93
N GLN A 310 11.74 22.18 6.83
CA GLN A 310 11.91 23.14 7.92
C GLN A 310 12.03 24.58 7.42
N ALA A 311 12.79 24.82 6.35
CA ALA A 311 12.93 26.14 5.75
C ALA A 311 11.59 26.75 5.30
N VAL A 312 10.66 25.92 4.83
CA VAL A 312 9.33 26.35 4.40
C VAL A 312 8.43 26.59 5.61
N LEU A 313 8.50 25.73 6.63
CA LEU A 313 7.73 25.90 7.86
C LEU A 313 8.15 27.16 8.63
N ASP A 314 9.45 27.47 8.65
CA ASP A 314 9.98 28.69 9.24
C ASP A 314 9.54 29.94 8.47
N GLN A 315 9.44 29.83 7.14
CA GLN A 315 9.01 30.94 6.28
C GLN A 315 7.50 31.20 6.35
N TYR A 316 6.67 30.15 6.54
CA TYR A 316 5.21 30.23 6.52
C TYR A 316 4.61 29.67 7.83
N PRO A 317 4.57 30.47 8.91
CA PRO A 317 4.09 30.01 10.23
C PRO A 317 2.59 29.72 10.28
N ASN A 318 1.83 30.07 9.24
CA ASN A 318 0.43 29.70 9.06
C ASN A 318 0.23 28.26 8.55
N ILE A 319 1.32 27.56 8.19
CA ILE A 319 1.28 26.12 7.93
C ILE A 319 1.27 25.40 9.28
N ILE A 320 0.23 24.61 9.51
CA ILE A 320 0.10 23.80 10.72
C ILE A 320 0.60 22.40 10.38
N HIS A 321 1.75 22.04 10.95
CA HIS A 321 2.33 20.73 10.76
C HIS A 321 1.58 19.67 11.59
N VAL A 322 1.03 18.69 10.91
CA VAL A 322 0.28 17.57 11.46
C VAL A 322 1.03 16.27 11.14
N PRO A 323 2.00 15.86 11.97
CA PRO A 323 2.84 14.72 11.66
C PRO A 323 2.05 13.40 11.70
N PRO A 324 2.36 12.45 10.79
CA PRO A 324 1.81 11.11 10.86
C PRO A 324 2.19 10.45 12.20
N LYS A 325 1.26 9.71 12.80
CA LYS A 325 1.46 9.01 14.08
C LYS A 325 2.02 7.62 13.82
N TRP A 326 3.26 7.59 13.35
CA TRP A 326 3.98 6.37 13.00
C TRP A 326 5.17 6.17 13.91
N GLU A 327 5.45 4.91 14.19
CA GLU A 327 6.63 4.49 14.92
C GLU A 327 7.71 4.04 13.94
N LYS A 328 8.93 4.55 14.17
CA LYS A 328 10.07 4.25 13.33
C LYS A 328 10.84 3.09 13.93
N GLY A 329 10.81 1.94 13.29
CA GLY A 329 11.72 0.85 13.62
C GLY A 329 13.13 1.04 13.04
N THR A 330 14.00 0.07 13.28
CA THR A 330 15.42 0.12 12.88
C THR A 330 15.65 0.01 11.37
N SER A 331 14.63 -0.36 10.59
CA SER A 331 14.65 -0.44 9.13
C SER A 331 13.35 0.11 8.54
N TRP A 332 13.33 0.48 7.25
CA TRP A 332 12.14 0.98 6.56
C TRP A 332 10.93 0.03 6.65
N MET A 333 11.19 -1.29 6.61
CA MET A 333 10.14 -2.32 6.76
C MET A 333 9.58 -2.39 8.20
N SER A 334 10.29 -1.80 9.16
CA SER A 334 9.90 -1.75 10.56
C SER A 334 9.13 -0.46 10.90
N PHE A 335 8.76 0.35 9.91
CA PHE A 335 7.91 1.52 10.11
C PHE A 335 6.46 1.06 10.11
N TYR A 336 5.67 1.54 11.06
CA TYR A 336 4.27 1.18 11.14
C TYR A 336 3.37 2.29 11.68
N PRO A 337 2.10 2.33 11.24
CA PRO A 337 1.13 3.26 11.78
C PRO A 337 0.67 2.83 13.18
N LEU A 338 0.47 3.81 14.05
CA LEU A 338 -0.38 3.64 15.23
C LEU A 338 -1.85 3.80 14.83
N PHE A 339 -2.78 3.33 15.67
CA PHE A 339 -4.21 3.49 15.38
C PHE A 339 -4.63 4.97 15.39
N GLU A 340 -3.97 5.79 16.20
CA GLU A 340 -4.14 7.24 16.21
C GLU A 340 -3.86 7.87 14.84
N ASP A 341 -2.98 7.29 14.01
CA ASP A 341 -2.75 7.78 12.64
C ASP A 341 -3.94 7.47 11.73
N VAL A 342 -4.66 6.36 11.96
CA VAL A 342 -5.89 6.04 11.24
C VAL A 342 -6.95 7.08 11.56
N LYS A 343 -7.20 7.35 12.85
CA LYS A 343 -8.11 8.42 13.29
C LYS A 343 -7.71 9.78 12.72
N LEU A 344 -6.42 10.10 12.77
CA LEU A 344 -5.88 11.35 12.24
C LEU A 344 -6.17 11.48 10.74
N LEU A 345 -5.90 10.44 9.96
CA LEU A 345 -6.17 10.45 8.52
C LEU A 345 -7.67 10.65 8.23
N MET A 346 -8.56 9.94 8.94
CA MET A 346 -10.00 10.10 8.77
C MET A 346 -10.44 11.55 9.03
N ASN A 347 -9.96 12.17 10.11
CA ASN A 347 -10.29 13.55 10.44
C ASN A 347 -9.68 14.57 9.46
N LEU A 348 -8.46 14.33 8.95
CA LEU A 348 -7.88 15.17 7.89
C LEU A 348 -8.72 15.13 6.61
N CYS A 349 -9.13 13.95 6.17
CA CYS A 349 -10.00 13.79 5.01
C CYS A 349 -11.40 14.37 5.26
N HIS A 350 -11.95 14.17 6.47
CA HIS A 350 -13.28 14.63 6.85
C HIS A 350 -13.38 16.15 7.06
N HIS A 351 -12.33 16.84 7.52
CA HIS A 351 -12.41 18.27 7.83
C HIS A 351 -11.73 19.23 6.84
N CYS A 352 -10.77 18.77 6.01
CA CYS A 352 -10.15 19.60 4.99
C CYS A 352 -11.02 19.66 3.72
N GLU A 353 -11.13 20.81 3.05
CA GLU A 353 -11.94 21.01 1.84
C GLU A 353 -11.40 20.24 0.63
N CYS A 354 -10.08 20.10 0.55
CA CYS A 354 -9.38 19.35 -0.48
C CYS A 354 -8.01 18.89 0.01
N SER A 355 -7.40 17.98 -0.75
CA SER A 355 -5.97 17.66 -0.62
C SER A 355 -5.18 18.19 -1.81
N VAL A 356 -3.90 18.51 -1.58
CA VAL A 356 -2.95 18.95 -2.59
C VAL A 356 -1.67 18.11 -2.46
N ASN A 357 -1.19 17.52 -3.55
CA ASN A 357 0.00 16.65 -3.57
C ASN A 357 0.48 16.37 -5.02
N ILE A 358 1.52 15.54 -5.16
CA ILE A 358 2.00 15.03 -6.46
C ILE A 358 1.58 13.57 -6.66
N GLY A 359 0.29 13.33 -6.91
CA GLY A 359 -0.17 12.01 -7.34
C GLY A 359 -0.24 10.94 -6.23
N SER A 360 -0.73 11.31 -5.05
CA SER A 360 -0.85 10.41 -3.89
C SER A 360 -2.15 9.59 -3.88
N THR A 361 -2.08 8.41 -3.23
CA THR A 361 -3.26 7.57 -2.92
C THR A 361 -4.30 8.26 -2.02
N ILE A 362 -3.92 9.36 -1.35
CA ILE A 362 -4.82 10.23 -0.56
C ILE A 362 -5.99 10.76 -1.40
N GLY A 363 -5.84 10.81 -2.74
CA GLY A 363 -6.96 11.11 -3.64
C GLY A 363 -8.14 10.14 -3.49
N LEU A 364 -7.87 8.86 -3.22
CA LEU A 364 -8.91 7.88 -2.93
C LEU A 364 -9.52 8.12 -1.54
N ASP A 365 -8.72 8.40 -0.50
CA ASP A 365 -9.24 8.67 0.85
C ASP A 365 -10.18 9.90 0.85
N PHE A 366 -9.82 10.99 0.17
CA PHE A 366 -10.67 12.18 0.03
C PHE A 366 -11.96 11.91 -0.75
N SER A 367 -11.93 10.96 -1.69
CA SER A 367 -13.12 10.61 -2.48
C SER A 367 -14.22 9.95 -1.64
N TYR A 368 -13.89 9.27 -0.53
CA TYR A 368 -14.88 8.71 0.40
C TYR A 368 -15.71 9.80 1.08
N PHE A 369 -15.12 10.95 1.36
CA PHE A 369 -15.81 12.12 1.89
C PHE A 369 -16.35 13.06 0.81
N GLY A 370 -16.30 12.66 -0.46
CA GLY A 370 -16.82 13.46 -1.57
C GLY A 370 -15.99 14.71 -1.87
N LYS A 371 -14.69 14.74 -1.53
CA LYS A 371 -13.83 15.92 -1.65
C LYS A 371 -12.80 15.79 -2.77
N PRO A 372 -12.48 16.89 -3.47
CA PRO A 372 -11.53 16.86 -4.57
C PRO A 372 -10.09 16.75 -4.06
N THR A 373 -9.22 16.29 -4.95
CA THR A 373 -7.77 16.29 -4.76
C THR A 373 -7.11 17.00 -5.93
N VAL A 374 -6.19 17.90 -5.61
CA VAL A 374 -5.42 18.70 -6.56
C VAL A 374 -4.03 18.10 -6.72
N PHE A 375 -3.75 17.58 -7.91
CA PHE A 375 -2.45 17.10 -8.32
C PHE A 375 -1.65 18.24 -8.96
N LEU A 376 -0.50 18.55 -8.36
CA LEU A 376 0.44 19.54 -8.88
C LEU A 376 1.19 18.92 -10.06
N ALA A 377 0.89 19.39 -11.26
CA ALA A 377 1.39 18.88 -12.54
C ALA A 377 2.16 19.95 -13.31
N TYR A 378 3.13 20.52 -12.63
CA TYR A 378 4.14 21.42 -13.16
C TYR A 378 5.44 21.25 -12.37
N ASP A 379 6.58 21.57 -12.97
CA ASP A 379 7.88 21.48 -12.29
C ASP A 379 8.19 22.80 -11.56
N THR A 380 8.14 22.79 -10.23
CA THR A 380 8.44 23.99 -9.42
C THR A 380 9.94 24.32 -9.42
N VAL A 381 10.78 23.29 -9.54
CA VAL A 381 12.23 23.36 -9.74
C VAL A 381 12.58 22.64 -11.03
N GLN A 382 13.41 23.26 -11.87
CA GLN A 382 13.94 22.62 -13.07
C GLN A 382 15.03 21.60 -12.68
N ASP A 383 14.74 20.32 -12.86
CA ASP A 383 15.64 19.20 -12.56
C ASP A 383 15.84 18.32 -13.81
N GLN A 384 17.10 18.02 -14.13
CA GLN A 384 17.43 17.21 -15.31
C GLN A 384 17.06 15.72 -15.14
N HIS A 385 16.88 15.26 -13.91
CA HIS A 385 16.64 13.85 -13.59
C HIS A 385 15.24 13.57 -13.06
N TRP A 386 14.40 14.61 -12.90
CA TRP A 386 13.08 14.49 -12.34
C TRP A 386 12.12 15.51 -12.95
N SER A 387 10.89 15.09 -13.23
CA SER A 387 9.81 15.95 -13.69
C SER A 387 8.45 15.32 -13.35
N THR A 388 7.49 16.16 -13.01
CA THR A 388 6.09 15.77 -12.81
C THR A 388 5.48 15.12 -14.05
N ASP A 389 5.92 15.50 -15.25
CA ASP A 389 5.49 14.88 -16.50
C ASP A 389 5.77 13.37 -16.49
N VAL A 390 6.95 12.96 -15.99
CA VAL A 390 7.32 11.55 -15.86
C VAL A 390 6.50 10.84 -14.78
N VAL A 391 6.28 11.51 -13.64
CA VAL A 391 5.48 10.96 -12.52
C VAL A 391 4.08 10.60 -13.00
N TYR A 392 3.38 11.51 -13.67
CA TYR A 392 2.01 11.24 -14.15
C TYR A 392 1.94 10.28 -15.37
N GLN A 393 3.09 9.84 -15.90
CA GLN A 393 3.14 8.70 -16.82
C GLN A 393 3.17 7.33 -16.11
N PHE A 394 3.25 7.26 -14.79
CA PHE A 394 3.24 5.98 -14.07
C PHE A 394 1.96 5.19 -14.34
N GLN A 395 2.11 3.87 -14.48
CA GLN A 395 1.04 2.99 -14.97
C GLN A 395 -0.25 3.05 -14.13
N HIS A 396 -0.16 3.24 -12.83
CA HIS A 396 -1.32 3.26 -11.94
C HIS A 396 -2.21 4.49 -12.13
N PHE A 397 -1.71 5.59 -12.71
CA PHE A 397 -2.55 6.75 -13.07
C PHE A 397 -3.50 6.46 -14.23
N ARG A 398 -3.29 5.36 -14.98
CA ARG A 398 -4.26 4.89 -15.99
C ARG A 398 -5.55 4.36 -15.38
N SER A 399 -5.58 4.15 -14.06
CA SER A 399 -6.80 3.71 -13.36
C SER A 399 -7.95 4.71 -13.47
N PHE A 400 -7.68 6.01 -13.61
CA PHE A 400 -8.70 7.05 -13.78
C PHE A 400 -8.60 7.78 -15.12
N GLU A 401 -7.92 7.22 -16.11
CA GLU A 401 -7.87 7.79 -17.45
C GLU A 401 -9.29 7.96 -18.02
N GLY A 402 -9.57 9.13 -18.59
CA GLY A 402 -10.90 9.49 -19.08
C GLY A 402 -11.91 9.88 -18.01
N LEU A 403 -11.53 9.92 -16.72
CA LEU A 403 -12.39 10.37 -15.63
C LEU A 403 -11.97 11.75 -15.13
N ASP A 404 -12.96 12.59 -14.81
CA ASP A 404 -12.81 13.77 -13.95
C ASP A 404 -12.68 13.33 -12.48
N ALA A 405 -11.61 12.61 -12.16
CA ALA A 405 -11.38 12.00 -10.85
C ALA A 405 -10.53 12.85 -9.90
N VAL A 406 -9.67 13.71 -10.45
CA VAL A 406 -8.75 14.60 -9.73
C VAL A 406 -8.61 15.91 -10.50
N VAL A 407 -8.22 16.98 -9.82
CA VAL A 407 -7.93 18.27 -10.43
C VAL A 407 -6.44 18.35 -10.75
N PHE A 408 -6.07 18.70 -11.97
CA PHE A 408 -4.66 18.95 -12.32
C PHE A 408 -4.35 20.44 -12.30
N ALA A 409 -3.47 20.87 -11.39
CA ALA A 409 -2.86 22.18 -11.42
C ALA A 409 -1.66 22.14 -12.37
N LYS A 410 -1.82 22.64 -13.60
CA LYS A 410 -0.82 22.50 -14.68
C LYS A 410 0.21 23.63 -14.73
N GLU A 411 -0.03 24.73 -14.02
CA GLU A 411 0.85 25.90 -14.02
C GLU A 411 0.86 26.56 -12.64
N LYS A 412 2.06 26.89 -12.15
CA LYS A 412 2.26 27.61 -10.88
C LYS A 412 1.52 28.96 -10.84
N SER A 413 1.51 29.69 -11.96
CA SER A 413 0.88 31.01 -12.12
C SER A 413 -0.63 31.00 -11.86
N SER A 414 -1.29 29.88 -12.14
CA SER A 414 -2.75 29.72 -11.98
C SER A 414 -3.14 29.04 -10.66
N LEU A 415 -2.17 28.58 -9.86
CA LEU A 415 -2.42 27.81 -8.65
C LEU A 415 -3.30 28.56 -7.65
N ALA A 416 -3.03 29.84 -7.38
CA ALA A 416 -3.83 30.64 -6.44
C ALA A 416 -5.30 30.74 -6.86
N THR A 417 -5.55 31.03 -8.14
CA THR A 417 -6.90 31.09 -8.70
C THR A 417 -7.60 29.74 -8.60
N LEU A 418 -6.90 28.65 -8.96
CA LEU A 418 -7.46 27.31 -8.90
C LEU A 418 -7.83 26.90 -7.46
N LEU A 419 -6.91 27.08 -6.50
CA LEU A 419 -7.16 26.74 -5.11
C LEU A 419 -8.32 27.54 -4.53
N LYS A 420 -8.42 28.84 -4.86
CA LYS A 420 -9.56 29.67 -4.47
C LYS A 420 -10.88 29.12 -5.00
N GLN A 421 -10.95 28.77 -6.29
CA GLN A 421 -12.15 28.18 -6.88
C GLN A 421 -12.52 26.84 -6.24
N VAL A 422 -11.53 25.98 -6.00
CA VAL A 422 -11.73 24.70 -5.30
C VAL A 422 -12.27 24.94 -3.89
N LEU A 423 -11.72 25.89 -3.14
CA LEU A 423 -12.17 26.23 -1.79
C LEU A 423 -13.57 26.86 -1.76
N GLU A 424 -13.94 27.66 -2.76
CA GLU A 424 -15.27 28.27 -2.87
C GLU A 424 -16.35 27.22 -3.16
N ASN A 425 -16.07 26.24 -4.00
CA ASN A 425 -17.02 25.17 -4.31
C ASN A 425 -16.34 23.83 -4.66
N PRO A 426 -15.90 23.05 -3.64
CA PRO A 426 -15.17 21.80 -3.85
C PRO A 426 -15.96 20.78 -4.67
N SER A 427 -17.29 20.76 -4.49
CA SER A 427 -18.19 19.80 -5.16
C SER A 427 -18.23 19.92 -6.67
N ARG A 428 -17.88 21.09 -7.24
CA ARG A 428 -17.80 21.31 -8.69
C ARG A 428 -16.58 20.67 -9.34
N PHE A 429 -15.61 20.23 -8.55
CA PHE A 429 -14.37 19.66 -9.03
C PHE A 429 -14.33 18.14 -8.82
N SER A 430 -13.68 17.44 -9.74
CA SER A 430 -13.50 15.99 -9.68
C SER A 430 -14.84 15.28 -9.50
N THR A 431 -15.80 15.58 -10.37
CA THR A 431 -17.20 15.12 -10.27
C THR A 431 -17.31 13.59 -10.36
N GLN A 432 -16.33 12.93 -10.98
CA GLN A 432 -16.26 11.49 -11.19
C GLN A 432 -15.29 10.76 -10.24
N LYS A 433 -14.80 11.42 -9.17
CA LYS A 433 -13.88 10.82 -8.18
C LYS A 433 -14.39 9.51 -7.56
N HIS A 434 -15.70 9.41 -7.34
CA HIS A 434 -16.33 8.18 -6.82
C HIS A 434 -16.21 7.02 -7.82
N LEU A 435 -16.29 7.28 -9.13
CA LEU A 435 -16.09 6.24 -10.15
C LEU A 435 -14.67 5.69 -10.14
N TRP A 436 -13.66 6.56 -9.90
CA TRP A 436 -12.29 6.10 -9.72
C TRP A 436 -12.13 5.24 -8.47
N ARG A 437 -12.68 5.71 -7.34
CA ARG A 437 -12.73 4.98 -6.08
C ARG A 437 -13.32 3.59 -6.25
N ASP A 438 -14.54 3.50 -6.79
CA ASP A 438 -15.29 2.25 -6.93
C ASP A 438 -14.62 1.28 -7.92
N LYS A 439 -13.87 1.82 -8.90
CA LYS A 439 -13.05 1.01 -9.81
C LYS A 439 -11.85 0.37 -9.11
N ILE A 440 -11.22 1.07 -8.16
CA ILE A 440 -10.01 0.60 -7.46
C ILE A 440 -10.33 -0.18 -6.18
N ALA A 441 -11.42 0.15 -5.50
CA ALA A 441 -11.78 -0.39 -4.21
C ALA A 441 -13.24 -0.85 -4.23
N ALA A 442 -13.47 -2.17 -4.11
CA ALA A 442 -14.80 -2.76 -4.20
C ALA A 442 -15.64 -2.66 -2.91
N ASN A 443 -15.09 -2.09 -1.84
CA ASN A 443 -15.78 -2.00 -0.55
C ASN A 443 -16.91 -0.97 -0.57
N THR A 444 -17.96 -1.31 0.15
CA THR A 444 -19.10 -0.41 0.39
C THR A 444 -19.45 -0.42 1.87
N GLU A 445 -20.24 0.54 2.32
CA GLU A 445 -20.72 0.58 3.71
C GLU A 445 -21.46 -0.70 4.10
N ASN A 446 -22.26 -1.27 3.19
CA ASN A 446 -23.01 -2.52 3.41
C ASN A 446 -22.19 -3.79 3.15
N ALA A 447 -21.02 -3.67 2.55
CA ALA A 447 -20.13 -4.77 2.24
C ALA A 447 -18.67 -4.33 2.41
N PRO A 448 -18.24 -4.07 3.66
CA PRO A 448 -16.87 -3.67 3.95
C PRO A 448 -15.90 -4.82 3.65
N SER A 449 -14.67 -4.48 3.31
CA SER A 449 -13.63 -5.45 2.92
C SER A 449 -13.35 -6.46 4.03
N SER A 450 -13.43 -6.02 5.27
CA SER A 450 -13.24 -6.84 6.46
C SER A 450 -14.22 -8.02 6.53
N VAL A 451 -15.49 -7.80 6.20
CA VAL A 451 -16.52 -8.85 6.08
C VAL A 451 -16.22 -9.75 4.87
N GLN A 452 -15.90 -9.15 3.72
CA GLN A 452 -15.63 -9.91 2.49
C GLN A 452 -14.41 -10.83 2.63
N ILE A 453 -13.35 -10.36 3.28
CA ILE A 453 -12.17 -11.17 3.60
C ILE A 453 -12.55 -12.31 4.54
N ALA A 454 -13.27 -12.04 5.63
CA ALA A 454 -13.66 -13.08 6.58
C ALA A 454 -14.51 -14.18 5.90
N ALA A 455 -15.49 -13.79 5.09
CA ALA A 455 -16.32 -14.72 4.31
C ALA A 455 -15.51 -15.53 3.30
N PHE A 456 -14.54 -14.91 2.61
CA PHE A 456 -13.66 -15.60 1.68
C PHE A 456 -12.77 -16.63 2.38
N LEU A 457 -12.16 -16.27 3.52
CA LEU A 457 -11.33 -17.22 4.27
C LEU A 457 -12.16 -18.39 4.83
N GLU A 458 -13.38 -18.11 5.26
CA GLU A 458 -14.35 -19.14 5.68
C GLU A 458 -14.70 -20.09 4.52
N SER A 459 -14.99 -19.57 3.32
CA SER A 459 -15.38 -20.42 2.17
C SER A 459 -14.27 -21.41 1.78
N LEU A 460 -13.00 -20.99 1.85
CA LEU A 460 -11.85 -21.84 1.56
C LEU A 460 -11.68 -22.99 2.56
N LEU A 461 -12.19 -22.83 3.78
CA LEU A 461 -12.14 -23.82 4.86
C LEU A 461 -13.32 -24.78 4.81
N ILE A 462 -14.50 -24.34 4.35
CA ILE A 462 -15.70 -25.18 4.16
C ILE A 462 -15.54 -26.11 2.95
N GLU A 463 -14.98 -25.64 1.83
CA GLU A 463 -14.73 -26.48 0.63
C GLU A 463 -13.92 -27.75 0.93
N LYS A 464 -13.12 -27.74 2.00
CA LYS A 464 -12.32 -28.90 2.42
C LYS A 464 -13.18 -30.07 2.92
N GLU A 465 -14.38 -29.79 3.42
CA GLU A 465 -15.32 -30.79 3.95
C GLU A 465 -16.11 -31.48 2.83
N ALA A 466 -16.52 -30.74 1.79
CA ALA A 466 -17.30 -31.26 0.66
C ALA A 466 -16.53 -32.17 -0.31
N VAL A 467 -15.20 -32.25 -0.21
CA VAL A 467 -14.34 -33.12 -1.05
C VAL A 467 -13.90 -34.37 -0.27
N GLN A 468 -14.24 -34.48 1.02
CA GLN A 468 -13.92 -35.63 1.87
C GLN A 468 -15.12 -36.54 2.20
N GLU A 469 -16.31 -36.19 1.71
CA GLU A 469 -17.49 -37.07 1.59
C GLU A 469 -17.62 -37.59 0.15
#